data_AF-A0A1Y4S5T8-F1
#
_entry.id   AF-A0A1Y4S5T8-F1
#
_cell.length_a   1.000
_cell.length_b   1.000
_cell.length_c   1.000
_cell.angle_alpha   90.00
_cell.angle_beta   90.00
_cell.angle_gamma   90.00
#
_symmetry.space_group_name_H-M   'P 1'
#
loop_
_entity.id
_entity.type
_entity.pdbx_description
1 polymer ?
#
loop_
_entity_poly.entity_id
_entity_poly.type
_entity_poly.pdbx_seq_one_letter_code
_entity_poly.pdbx_strand_id
1 'polypeptide(L)'
;MHIVDGEHGHAHGHAHEHAHDHVHEHCGSCGGCEDKKPGSEQEALLSYMLDHNKHHAAELADVAKKFRETGKEDVAVQIEKAIENFDKGNLYLSLALSLVK
;
A
#
# COMPACT_ATOMS: atom_id res chain seq x y z
N MET A 1 17.35 9.67 54.72
CA MET A 1 16.59 9.74 53.45
C MET A 1 15.92 8.39 53.28
N HIS A 2 14.60 8.40 53.08
CA HIS A 2 13.71 7.23 53.10
C HIS A 2 14.13 6.11 52.13
N ILE A 3 14.02 4.85 52.59
CA ILE A 3 13.90 3.69 51.71
C ILE A 3 12.56 3.05 52.07
N VAL A 4 11.56 3.37 51.26
CA VAL A 4 10.32 2.59 51.14
C VAL A 4 10.54 1.69 49.93
N ASP A 5 10.92 0.45 50.15
CA ASP A 5 10.96 -0.55 49.08
C ASP A 5 9.61 -1.27 49.08
N GLY A 6 8.73 -0.80 48.21
CA GLY A 6 7.39 -1.32 48.01
C GLY A 6 7.45 -2.61 47.21
N GLU A 7 6.95 -3.67 47.83
CA GLU A 7 6.46 -4.88 47.19
C GLU A 7 5.49 -4.52 46.06
N HIS A 8 5.86 -4.78 44.80
CA HIS A 8 4.95 -5.05 43.68
C HIS A 8 5.70 -5.89 42.62
N GLY A 9 5.72 -7.21 42.82
CA GLY A 9 6.14 -8.15 41.79
C GLY A 9 5.06 -8.26 40.70
N HIS A 10 5.27 -7.61 39.56
CA HIS A 10 4.54 -7.92 38.34
C HIS A 10 5.51 -8.51 37.31
N ALA A 11 5.38 -9.82 37.15
CA ALA A 11 5.97 -10.55 36.04
C ALA A 11 5.26 -10.15 34.75
N HIS A 12 5.99 -9.53 33.83
CA HIS A 12 5.57 -9.41 32.43
C HIS A 12 6.68 -9.96 31.54
N GLY A 13 6.58 -11.27 31.25
CA GLY A 13 7.24 -11.85 30.10
C GLY A 13 6.55 -11.35 28.84
N HIS A 14 7.19 -10.43 28.13
CA HIS A 14 6.77 -10.08 26.77
C HIS A 14 7.58 -10.90 25.79
N ALA A 15 7.03 -12.07 25.45
CA ALA A 15 7.34 -12.73 24.19
C ALA A 15 6.72 -11.88 23.08
N HIS A 16 7.54 -11.16 22.32
CA HIS A 16 7.10 -10.53 21.09
C HIS A 16 7.08 -11.59 19.98
N GLU A 17 6.00 -12.37 19.93
CA GLU A 17 5.60 -13.04 18.69
C GLU A 17 5.13 -11.94 17.73
N HIS A 18 5.93 -11.65 16.71
CA HIS A 18 5.48 -10.84 15.58
C HIS A 18 4.55 -11.71 14.70
N ALA A 19 3.30 -11.85 15.15
CA ALA A 19 2.21 -12.22 14.26
C ALA A 19 1.97 -11.02 13.33
N HIS A 20 2.35 -11.15 12.06
CA HIS A 20 1.93 -10.22 11.03
C HIS A 20 0.45 -10.44 10.75
N ASP A 21 -0.40 -9.81 11.56
CA ASP A 21 -1.83 -9.70 11.29
C ASP A 21 -2.00 -8.73 10.12
N HIS A 22 -2.10 -9.28 8.91
CA HIS A 22 -2.42 -8.53 7.71
C HIS A 22 -3.92 -8.22 7.71
N VAL A 23 -4.34 -7.29 8.58
CA VAL A 23 -5.64 -6.64 8.46
C VAL A 23 -5.57 -5.74 7.23
N HIS A 24 -6.00 -6.29 6.09
CA HIS A 24 -6.44 -5.49 4.95
C HIS A 24 -7.70 -4.76 5.39
N GLU A 25 -7.53 -3.60 6.03
CA GLU A 25 -8.64 -2.71 6.32
C GLU A 25 -9.20 -2.23 4.98
N HIS A 26 -10.30 -2.87 4.64
CA HIS A 26 -11.23 -2.64 3.55
C HIS A 26 -11.16 -1.21 2.99
N CYS A 27 -10.73 -1.05 1.73
CA CYS A 27 -11.18 0.07 0.92
C CYS A 27 -12.69 -0.16 0.67
N GLY A 28 -13.51 0.30 1.61
CA GLY A 28 -14.95 0.33 1.47
C GLY A 28 -15.33 1.32 0.37
N SER A 29 -15.73 0.78 -0.79
CA SER A 29 -16.42 1.44 -1.90
C SER A 29 -15.67 1.47 -3.25
N CYS A 30 -15.13 0.34 -3.71
CA CYS A 30 -14.99 0.09 -5.16
C CYS A 30 -15.89 -1.07 -5.59
N GLY A 31 -17.19 -0.79 -5.76
CA GLY A 31 -18.12 -1.72 -6.42
C GLY A 31 -17.76 -1.80 -7.91
N GLY A 32 -16.94 -2.77 -8.30
CA GLY A 32 -16.60 -2.95 -9.72
C GLY A 32 -15.50 -3.93 -10.09
N CYS A 33 -14.83 -4.62 -9.16
CA CYS A 33 -13.93 -5.71 -9.54
C CYS A 33 -14.70 -7.04 -9.54
N GLU A 34 -14.94 -7.57 -10.74
CA GLU A 34 -15.58 -8.87 -10.96
C GLU A 34 -15.04 -9.97 -10.04
N ASP A 35 -15.98 -10.76 -9.49
CA ASP A 35 -15.84 -11.95 -8.66
C ASP A 35 -14.90 -13.04 -9.22
N LYS A 36 -13.61 -12.77 -9.27
CA LYS A 36 -12.57 -13.79 -9.39
C LYS A 36 -11.89 -13.91 -8.03
N LYS A 37 -12.35 -14.87 -7.22
CA LYS A 37 -11.56 -15.30 -6.06
C LYS A 37 -10.18 -15.73 -6.59
N PRO A 38 -9.09 -15.10 -6.15
CA PRO A 38 -7.76 -15.45 -6.62
C PRO A 38 -7.49 -16.93 -6.31
N GLY A 39 -6.91 -17.64 -7.28
CA GLY A 39 -6.59 -19.06 -7.17
C GLY A 39 -5.47 -19.35 -6.16
N SER A 40 -4.70 -18.32 -5.79
CA SER A 40 -3.62 -18.37 -4.79
C SER A 40 -3.45 -17.04 -4.05
N GLU A 41 -2.80 -17.07 -2.89
CA GLU A 41 -2.39 -15.86 -2.15
C GLU A 41 -1.50 -14.94 -3.01
N GLN A 42 -0.63 -15.52 -3.83
CA GLN A 42 0.26 -14.76 -4.72
C GLN A 42 -0.52 -14.04 -5.82
N GLU A 43 -1.55 -14.65 -6.40
CA GLU A 43 -2.43 -13.99 -7.37
C GLU A 43 -3.23 -12.85 -6.71
N ALA A 44 -3.70 -13.06 -5.49
CA ALA A 44 -4.40 -12.03 -4.71
C ALA A 44 -3.51 -10.81 -4.50
N LEU A 45 -2.26 -11.05 -4.06
CA LEU A 45 -1.28 -10.00 -3.83
C LEU A 45 -0.94 -9.26 -5.13
N LEU A 46 -0.70 -9.98 -6.25
CA LEU A 46 -0.42 -9.34 -7.53
C LEU A 46 -1.57 -8.46 -8.02
N SER A 47 -2.82 -8.92 -7.83
CA SER A 47 -4.01 -8.16 -8.18
C SER A 47 -4.15 -6.91 -7.32
N TYR A 48 -3.90 -7.04 -6.02
CA TYR A 48 -3.87 -5.91 -5.08
C TYR A 48 -2.79 -4.88 -5.45
N MET A 49 -1.55 -5.32 -5.71
CA MET A 49 -0.45 -4.41 -6.05
C MET A 49 -0.72 -3.65 -7.36
N LEU A 50 -1.34 -4.30 -8.34
CA LEU A 50 -1.75 -3.66 -9.59
C LEU A 50 -2.79 -2.55 -9.33
N ASP A 51 -3.81 -2.84 -8.52
CA ASP A 51 -4.85 -1.86 -8.18
C ASP A 51 -4.27 -0.68 -7.36
N HIS A 52 -3.43 -1.00 -6.38
CA HIS A 52 -2.78 -0.04 -5.51
C HIS A 52 -1.90 0.95 -6.31
N ASN A 53 -1.12 0.46 -7.27
CA ASN A 53 -0.32 1.30 -8.14
C ASN A 53 -1.18 2.23 -9.02
N LYS A 54 -2.33 1.75 -9.52
CA LYS A 54 -3.26 2.59 -10.29
C LYS A 54 -3.85 3.70 -9.43
N HIS A 55 -4.19 3.39 -8.18
CA HIS A 55 -4.67 4.39 -7.23
C HIS A 55 -3.61 5.47 -6.97
N HIS A 56 -2.38 5.08 -6.67
CA HIS A 56 -1.28 6.04 -6.50
C HIS A 56 -1.01 6.88 -7.74
N ALA A 57 -1.05 6.29 -8.94
CA ALA A 57 -0.90 7.04 -10.19
C ALA A 57 -1.98 8.13 -10.33
N ALA A 58 -3.24 7.82 -9.99
CA ALA A 58 -4.35 8.78 -10.02
C ALA A 58 -4.17 9.91 -8.98
N GLU A 59 -3.82 9.56 -7.73
CA GLU A 59 -3.55 10.56 -6.68
C GLU A 59 -2.38 11.48 -7.05
N LEU A 60 -1.32 10.91 -7.61
CA LEU A 60 -0.15 11.68 -8.04
C LEU A 60 -0.47 12.61 -9.21
N ALA A 61 -1.40 12.26 -10.09
CA ALA A 61 -1.84 13.15 -11.17
C ALA A 61 -2.48 14.43 -10.61
N ASP A 62 -3.32 14.30 -9.57
CA ASP A 62 -3.91 15.46 -8.87
C ASP A 62 -2.84 16.32 -8.17
N VAL A 63 -1.81 15.68 -7.61
CA VAL A 63 -0.68 16.40 -6.99
C VAL A 63 0.16 17.14 -8.04
N ALA A 64 0.47 16.52 -9.17
CA ALA A 64 1.19 17.15 -10.28
C ALA A 64 0.46 18.39 -10.79
N LYS A 65 -0.87 18.30 -10.94
CA LYS A 65 -1.72 19.43 -11.32
C LYS A 65 -1.61 20.60 -10.34
N LYS A 66 -1.70 20.35 -9.03
CA LYS A 66 -1.55 21.39 -8.00
C LYS A 66 -0.19 22.08 -8.07
N PHE A 67 0.89 21.33 -8.29
CA PHE A 67 2.22 21.93 -8.43
C PHE A 67 2.34 22.80 -9.68
N ARG A 68 1.76 22.36 -10.80
CA ARG A 68 1.70 23.11 -12.06
C ARG A 68 0.94 24.44 -11.89
N GLU A 69 -0.19 24.42 -11.18
CA GLU A 69 -0.96 25.63 -10.85
C GLU A 69 -0.17 26.64 -9.99
N THR A 70 0.75 26.16 -9.15
CA THR A 70 1.64 27.01 -8.34
C THR A 70 2.93 27.44 -9.05
N GLY A 71 3.07 27.13 -10.34
CA GLY A 71 4.25 27.46 -11.15
C GLY A 71 5.48 26.58 -10.92
N LYS A 72 5.33 25.45 -10.21
CA LYS A 72 6.41 24.48 -9.95
C LYS A 72 6.41 23.36 -11.00
N GLU A 73 6.68 23.74 -12.25
CA GLU A 73 6.65 22.85 -13.41
C GLU A 73 7.65 21.68 -13.29
N ASP A 74 8.84 21.96 -12.76
CA ASP A 74 9.89 20.96 -12.56
C ASP A 74 9.44 19.84 -11.62
N VAL A 75 8.74 20.18 -10.53
CA VAL A 75 8.15 19.21 -9.59
C VAL A 75 7.06 18.39 -10.28
N ALA A 76 6.15 19.04 -11.00
CA ALA A 76 5.07 18.36 -11.72
C ALA A 76 5.62 17.34 -12.72
N VAL A 77 6.66 17.71 -13.49
CA VAL A 77 7.34 16.82 -14.45
C VAL A 77 7.97 15.60 -13.77
N GLN A 78 8.54 15.73 -12.57
CA GLN A 78 9.08 14.56 -11.87
C GLN A 78 7.97 13.63 -11.37
N ILE A 79 6.85 14.18 -10.93
CA ILE A 79 5.69 13.37 -10.51
C ILE A 79 5.11 12.62 -11.70
N GLU A 80 5.00 13.25 -12.86
CA GLU A 80 4.54 12.60 -14.10
C GLU A 80 5.46 11.43 -14.50
N LYS A 81 6.78 11.57 -14.35
CA LYS A 81 7.71 10.44 -14.54
C LYS A 81 7.49 9.32 -13.53
N ALA A 82 7.10 9.62 -12.29
CA ALA A 82 6.75 8.60 -11.31
C ALA A 82 5.47 7.86 -11.72
N ILE A 83 4.46 8.57 -12.22
CA ILE A 83 3.23 7.99 -12.79
C ILE A 83 3.56 7.06 -13.96
N GLU A 84 4.42 7.48 -14.90
CA GLU A 84 4.85 6.62 -16.01
C GLU A 84 5.53 5.32 -15.52
N ASN A 85 6.27 5.37 -14.41
CA ASN A 85 6.89 4.19 -13.84
C ASN A 85 5.85 3.25 -13.19
N PHE A 86 4.79 3.80 -12.59
CA PHE A 86 3.64 3.00 -12.18
C PHE A 86 2.96 2.34 -13.38
N ASP A 87 2.73 3.07 -14.47
CA ASP A 87 2.11 2.50 -15.68
C ASP A 87 2.95 1.37 -16.29
N LYS A 88 4.28 1.55 -16.37
CA LYS A 88 5.21 0.50 -16.79
C LYS A 88 5.15 -0.71 -15.86
N GLY A 89 5.17 -0.48 -14.54
CA GLY A 89 5.02 -1.54 -13.54
C GLY A 89 3.69 -2.29 -13.69
N ASN A 90 2.60 -1.56 -13.94
CA ASN A 90 1.26 -2.09 -14.10
C ASN A 90 1.13 -2.98 -15.35
N LEU A 91 1.83 -2.64 -16.43
CA LEU A 91 1.93 -3.51 -17.61
C LEU A 91 2.55 -4.86 -17.25
N TYR A 92 3.68 -4.85 -16.53
CA TYR A 92 4.35 -6.09 -16.12
C TYR A 92 3.54 -6.89 -15.10
N LEU A 93 2.89 -6.23 -14.14
CA LEU A 93 1.98 -6.89 -13.18
C LEU A 93 0.77 -7.51 -13.88
N SER A 94 0.21 -6.82 -14.88
CA SER A 94 -0.91 -7.35 -15.68
C SER A 94 -0.47 -8.57 -16.49
N LEU A 95 0.73 -8.53 -17.08
CA LEU A 95 1.31 -9.68 -17.77
C LEU A 95 1.55 -10.84 -16.79
N ALA A 96 2.15 -10.59 -15.63
CA ALA A 96 2.36 -11.62 -14.60
C ALA A 96 1.04 -12.26 -14.16
N LEU A 97 0.00 -11.45 -13.91
CA LEU A 97 -1.35 -11.95 -13.60
C LEU A 97 -1.92 -12.83 -14.71
N SER A 98 -1.68 -12.49 -15.98
CA SER A 98 -2.14 -13.32 -17.11
C SER A 98 -1.44 -14.68 -17.20
N LEU A 99 -0.24 -14.82 -16.63
CA LEU A 99 0.54 -16.05 -16.64
C LEU A 99 0.24 -16.98 -15.45
N VAL A 100 -0.41 -16.47 -14.41
CA VAL A 100 -0.78 -17.24 -13.20
C VAL A 100 -2.27 -17.57 -13.12
N LYS A 101 -3.10 -16.96 -13.98
CA LYS A 101 -4.55 -17.16 -14.08
C LYS A 101 -4.94 -18.40 -14.88
#